data_AF-F0R965-F1
#
_entry.id   AF-F0R965-F1
#
_cell.length_a   1.000
_cell.length_b   1.000
_cell.length_c   1.000
_cell.angle_alpha   90.00
_cell.angle_beta   90.00
_cell.angle_gamma   90.00
#
_symmetry.space_group_name_H-M   'P 1'
#
loop_
_entity.id
_entity.type
_entity.pdbx_description
1 polymer ?
#
loop_
_entity_poly.entity_id
_entity_poly.type
_entity_poly.pdbx_seq_one_letter_code
_entity_poly.pdbx_strand_id
1 'polypeptide(L)'
;MNDKISLDVALDIIGTLRMMKMKEITAEKDESKKDELYKELDMLSTEEEIANGLLQFEASDNVRLSVIDKINRLYAPILKAYYAAK
;
A
#
# COMPACT_ATOMS: atom_id res chain seq x y z
N MET A 1 -16.49 -16.01 9.24
CA MET A 1 -16.92 -15.31 8.02
C MET A 1 -15.64 -14.85 7.34
N ASN A 2 -15.43 -15.25 6.09
CA ASN A 2 -14.31 -14.75 5.29
C ASN A 2 -14.65 -13.29 4.96
N ASP A 3 -14.18 -12.35 5.78
CA ASP A 3 -14.30 -10.94 5.48
C ASP A 3 -13.34 -10.65 4.33
N LYS A 4 -13.77 -10.99 3.11
CA LYS A 4 -13.21 -10.48 1.88
C LYS A 4 -13.42 -8.97 1.95
N ILE A 5 -12.43 -8.26 2.45
CA ILE A 5 -12.38 -6.81 2.42
C ILE A 5 -12.61 -6.38 0.95
N SER A 6 -13.53 -5.44 0.75
CA SER A 6 -13.85 -4.89 -0.57
C SER A 6 -12.59 -4.30 -1.21
N LEU A 7 -12.53 -4.31 -2.54
CA LEU A 7 -11.51 -3.60 -3.31
C LEU A 7 -11.35 -2.15 -2.78
N ASP A 8 -12.46 -1.47 -2.51
CA ASP A 8 -12.46 -0.08 -2.05
C ASP A 8 -11.69 0.09 -0.73
N VAL A 9 -11.87 -0.84 0.21
CA VAL A 9 -11.19 -0.79 1.51
C VAL A 9 -9.71 -1.12 1.35
N ALA A 10 -9.34 -2.04 0.45
CA ALA A 10 -7.94 -2.28 0.13
C ALA A 10 -7.27 -1.03 -0.48
N LEU A 11 -7.98 -0.33 -1.37
CA LEU A 11 -7.52 0.92 -1.96
C LEU A 11 -7.39 2.03 -0.91
N ASP A 12 -8.32 2.13 0.04
CA ASP A 12 -8.23 3.09 1.15
C ASP A 12 -7.00 2.82 2.05
N ILE A 13 -6.74 1.54 2.37
CA ILE A 13 -5.58 1.13 3.19
C ILE A 13 -4.28 1.53 2.48
N ILE A 14 -4.11 1.14 1.21
CA ILE A 14 -2.88 1.41 0.48
C ILE A 14 -2.70 2.90 0.20
N GLY A 15 -3.78 3.62 -0.13
CA GLY A 15 -3.77 5.07 -0.30
C GLY A 15 -3.34 5.80 0.98
N THR A 16 -3.83 5.36 2.13
CA THR A 16 -3.43 5.93 3.43
C THR A 16 -1.94 5.71 3.71
N LEU A 17 -1.42 4.50 3.45
CA LEU A 17 0.01 4.20 3.61
C LEU A 17 0.89 5.05 2.69
N ARG A 18 0.49 5.23 1.42
CA ARG A 18 1.21 6.11 0.48
C ARG A 18 1.29 7.54 1.00
N MET A 19 0.17 8.09 1.48
CA MET A 19 0.16 9.42 2.07
C MET A 19 1.07 9.53 3.30
N MET A 20 1.12 8.50 4.14
CA MET A 20 2.03 8.46 5.29
C MET A 20 3.50 8.44 4.84
N LYS A 21 3.84 7.62 3.85
CA LYS A 21 5.19 7.56 3.29
C LYS A 21 5.62 8.86 2.63
N MET A 22 4.72 9.53 1.90
CA MET A 22 5.00 10.86 1.33
C MET A 22 5.31 11.90 2.43
N LYS A 23 4.60 11.86 3.56
CA LYS A 23 4.91 12.74 4.71
C LYS A 23 6.27 12.42 5.32
N GLU A 24 6.62 11.15 5.44
CA GLU A 24 7.93 10.70 5.93
C GLU A 24 9.06 11.20 5.02
N ILE A 25 8.93 11.01 3.70
CA ILE A 25 9.87 11.53 2.70
C ILE A 25 10.03 13.05 2.79
N THR A 26 8.92 13.77 2.98
CA THR A 26 8.94 15.24 3.09
C THR A 26 9.66 15.71 4.35
N ALA A 27 9.56 14.94 5.45
CA ALA A 27 10.20 15.26 6.71
C ALA A 27 11.67 14.81 6.80
N GLU A 28 12.05 13.76 6.06
CA GLU A 28 13.42 13.24 6.02
C GLU A 28 14.38 14.26 5.39
N LYS A 29 15.61 14.31 5.89
CA LYS A 29 16.66 15.22 5.43
C LYS A 29 17.86 14.45 4.85
N ASP A 30 18.02 13.19 5.23
CA ASP A 30 19.04 12.30 4.72
C ASP A 30 18.64 11.77 3.33
N GLU A 31 19.42 12.09 2.30
CA GLU A 31 19.16 11.69 0.92
C GLU A 31 19.18 10.17 0.72
N SER A 32 20.07 9.45 1.42
CA SER A 32 20.14 7.98 1.29
C SER A 32 18.88 7.32 1.85
N LYS A 33 18.34 7.86 2.94
CA LYS A 33 17.08 7.38 3.52
C LYS A 33 15.88 7.79 2.67
N LYS A 34 15.91 8.97 2.03
CA LYS A 34 14.87 9.35 1.06
C LYS A 34 14.77 8.37 -0.09
N ASP A 35 15.91 7.93 -0.63
CA ASP A 35 15.91 6.97 -1.75
C ASP A 35 15.27 5.63 -1.35
N GLU A 36 15.49 5.16 -0.12
CA GLU A 36 14.82 3.98 0.42
C GLU A 36 13.30 4.21 0.55
N LEU A 37 12.89 5.34 1.11
CA LEU A 37 11.48 5.69 1.26
C LEU A 37 10.76 5.88 -0.09
N TYR A 38 11.44 6.41 -1.11
CA TYR A 38 10.90 6.51 -2.46
C TYR A 38 10.69 5.13 -3.09
N LYS A 39 11.60 4.17 -2.87
CA LYS A 39 11.40 2.77 -3.31
C LYS A 39 10.19 2.13 -2.63
N GLU A 40 10.00 2.37 -1.34
CA GLU A 40 8.81 1.89 -0.63
C GLU A 40 7.52 2.52 -1.18
N LEU A 41 7.53 3.82 -1.46
CA LEU A 41 6.40 4.52 -2.06
C LEU A 41 6.08 4.02 -3.47
N ASP A 42 7.09 3.70 -4.27
CA ASP A 42 6.95 3.14 -5.62
C ASP A 42 6.32 1.74 -5.58
N MET A 43 6.75 0.89 -4.65
CA MET A 43 6.12 -0.42 -4.40
C MET A 43 4.64 -0.28 -4.03
N LEU A 44 4.30 0.62 -3.11
CA LEU A 44 2.90 0.86 -2.73
C LEU A 44 2.07 1.40 -3.90
N SER A 45 2.66 2.24 -4.76
CA SER A 45 1.97 2.78 -5.94
C SER A 45 1.71 1.68 -6.97
N THR A 46 2.69 0.80 -7.21
CA THR A 46 2.55 -0.36 -8.10
C THR A 46 1.46 -1.31 -7.60
N GLU A 47 1.43 -1.61 -6.31
CA GLU A 47 0.41 -2.48 -5.71
C GLU A 47 -1.00 -1.88 -5.79
N GLU A 48 -1.13 -0.56 -5.68
CA GLU A 48 -2.40 0.14 -5.89
C GLU A 48 -2.86 0.05 -7.35
N GLU A 49 -1.95 0.21 -8.32
CA GLU A 49 -2.26 0.04 -9.74
C GLU A 49 -2.68 -1.40 -10.08
N ILE A 50 -2.02 -2.41 -9.49
CA ILE A 50 -2.41 -3.82 -9.60
C ILE A 50 -3.82 -4.02 -9.03
N ALA A 51 -4.08 -3.50 -7.82
CA ALA A 51 -5.39 -3.62 -7.17
C ALA A 51 -6.50 -2.95 -7.99
N ASN A 52 -6.23 -1.79 -8.59
CA ASN A 52 -7.15 -1.09 -9.48
C ASN A 52 -7.31 -1.77 -10.85
N GLY A 53 -6.41 -2.67 -11.23
CA GLY A 53 -6.39 -3.28 -12.56
C GLY A 53 -5.97 -2.30 -13.67
N LEU A 54 -5.15 -1.30 -13.31
CA LEU A 54 -4.69 -0.25 -14.23
C LEU A 54 -3.40 -0.64 -14.99
N LEU A 55 -2.71 -1.69 -14.56
CA LEU A 55 -1.56 -2.22 -15.27
C LEU A 55 -1.98 -2.81 -16.62
N GLN A 56 -1.46 -2.21 -17.69
CA GLN A 56 -1.74 -2.57 -19.09
C GLN A 56 -1.22 -3.97 -19.48
N PHE A 57 -0.28 -4.51 -18.70
CA PHE A 57 0.09 -5.92 -18.79
C PHE A 57 -0.81 -6.69 -17.85
N GLU A 58 -1.65 -7.56 -18.41
CA GLU A 58 -2.59 -8.45 -17.72
C GLU A 58 -2.02 -9.00 -16.41
N ALA A 59 -2.16 -8.26 -15.30
CA ALA A 59 -1.99 -8.85 -13.99
C ALA A 59 -3.12 -9.87 -13.90
N SER A 60 -2.77 -11.15 -14.03
CA SER A 60 -3.77 -12.22 -13.94
C SER A 60 -4.66 -11.96 -12.72
N ASP A 61 -5.96 -12.23 -12.81
CA ASP A 61 -6.90 -11.95 -11.71
C ASP A 61 -6.41 -12.51 -10.36
N ASN A 62 -5.64 -13.59 -10.40
CA ASN A 62 -4.97 -14.17 -9.24
C ASN A 62 -3.91 -13.25 -8.60
N VAL A 63 -3.10 -12.55 -9.40
CA VAL A 63 -2.13 -11.56 -8.91
C VAL A 63 -2.85 -10.39 -8.27
N ARG A 64 -3.93 -9.91 -8.90
CA ARG A 64 -4.76 -8.84 -8.32
C ARG A 64 -5.36 -9.24 -6.98
N LEU A 65 -5.95 -10.43 -6.90
CA LEU A 65 -6.50 -10.98 -5.65
C LEU A 65 -5.41 -11.17 -4.59
N SER A 66 -4.21 -11.60 -4.98
CA SER A 66 -3.07 -11.77 -4.09
C SER A 66 -2.60 -10.44 -3.50
N VAL A 67 -2.53 -9.38 -4.30
CA VAL A 67 -2.17 -8.03 -3.82
C VAL A 67 -3.24 -7.49 -2.88
N ILE A 68 -4.52 -7.66 -3.20
CA ILE A 68 -5.62 -7.28 -2.29
C ILE A 68 -5.50 -8.04 -0.96
N ASP A 69 -5.25 -9.36 -0.98
CA ASP A 69 -5.04 -10.15 0.24
C ASP A 69 -3.81 -9.68 1.03
N LYS A 70 -2.71 -9.35 0.35
CA LYS A 70 -1.51 -8.76 0.98
C LYS A 70 -1.85 -7.44 1.68
N ILE A 71 -2.55 -6.52 1.02
CA ILE A 71 -2.95 -5.24 1.61
C ILE A 71 -3.77 -5.48 2.89
N ASN A 72 -4.69 -6.42 2.84
CA ASN A 72 -5.55 -6.74 3.97
C ASN A 72 -4.79 -7.35 5.15
N ARG A 73 -3.91 -8.33 4.88
CA ARG A 73 -3.25 -9.11 5.92
C ARG A 73 -2.00 -8.46 6.47
N LEU A 74 -1.27 -7.72 5.63
CA LEU A 74 0.01 -7.11 5.99
C LEU A 74 -0.16 -5.64 6.37
N TYR A 75 -0.85 -4.87 5.53
CA TYR A 75 -0.89 -3.41 5.68
C TYR A 75 -1.97 -2.93 6.65
N ALA A 76 -3.14 -3.56 6.67
CA ALA A 76 -4.20 -3.17 7.60
C ALA A 76 -3.75 -3.23 9.08
N PRO A 77 -3.04 -4.28 9.55
CA PRO A 77 -2.51 -4.31 10.92
C PRO A 77 -1.45 -3.24 11.19
N ILE A 78 -0.58 -2.92 10.21
CA ILE A 78 0.43 -1.86 10.34
C ILE A 78 -0.25 -0.51 10.54
N LEU A 79 -1.27 -0.22 9.72
CA LEU A 79 -2.04 1.00 9.82
C LEU A 79 -2.74 1.10 11.19
N LYS A 80 -3.36 0.00 11.63
CA LYS A 80 -4.01 -0.08 12.95
C LYS A 80 -3.02 0.17 14.08
N ALA A 81 -1.81 -0.40 14.01
CA ALA A 81 -0.76 -0.19 14.99
C ALA A 81 -0.29 1.27 15.02
N TYR A 82 -0.12 1.90 13.86
CA TYR A 82 0.25 3.31 13.77
C TYR A 82 -0.76 4.23 14.46
N TYR A 83 -2.06 4.03 14.22
CA TYR A 83 -3.10 4.83 14.87
C TYR A 83 -3.28 4.50 16.36
N ALA A 84 -3.02 3.26 16.77
CA ALA A 84 -3.07 2.86 18.19
C ALA A 84 -1.88 3.38 19.01
N ALA A 85 -0.74 3.67 18.36
CA ALA A 85 0.45 4.22 18.99
C ALA A 85 0.42 5.75 19.15
N LYS A 86 -0.66 6.40 18.71
CA LYS A 86 -0.85 7.86 18.73
C LYS A 86 -1.77 8.27 19.87
#